data_AF-A0A146K5S9-F1
#
_entry.id   AF-A0A146K5S9-F1
#
_cell.length_a   1.000
_cell.length_b   1.000
_cell.length_c   1.000
_cell.angle_alpha   90.00
_cell.angle_beta   90.00
_cell.angle_gamma   90.00
#
_symmetry.space_group_name_H-M   'P 1'
#
loop_
_entity.id
_entity.type
_entity.pdbx_description
1 polymer ?
#
loop_
_entity_poly.entity_id
_entity_poly.type
_entity_poly.pdbx_seq_one_letter_code
_entity_poly.pdbx_strand_id
1 'polypeptide(L)'
;QEFRKTLPTYSVRDELIQQILSGENRVTVICSATGSGKSTQIPQYLHEFDRALRITCTQPRRVAAISIAQRVSLEQNAKLGSTVGYSVRFDDK
;
A
#
# COMPACT_ATOMS: atom_id res chain seq x y z
N GLN A 1 7.06 -5.83 -12.60
CA GLN A 1 7.16 -4.36 -12.36
C GLN A 1 6.45 -3.54 -13.43
N GLU A 2 6.39 -3.95 -14.70
CA GLU A 2 5.72 -3.17 -15.76
C GLU A 2 4.24 -2.89 -15.49
N PHE A 3 3.49 -3.86 -14.95
CA PHE A 3 2.08 -3.66 -14.59
C PHE A 3 1.84 -2.51 -13.60
N ARG A 4 2.77 -2.26 -12.66
CA ARG A 4 2.61 -1.15 -11.70
C ARG A 4 2.59 0.20 -12.42
N LYS A 5 3.33 0.33 -13.53
CA LYS A 5 3.43 1.55 -14.33
C LYS A 5 2.16 1.86 -15.13
N THR A 6 1.29 0.87 -15.34
CA THR A 6 0.02 1.06 -16.06
C THR A 6 -1.11 1.53 -15.15
N LEU A 7 -0.92 1.48 -13.83
CA LEU A 7 -1.94 1.89 -12.86
C LEU A 7 -2.04 3.42 -12.78
N PRO A 8 -3.25 3.99 -12.68
CA PRO A 8 -3.44 5.44 -12.55
C PRO A 8 -2.70 6.08 -11.36
N THR A 9 -2.48 5.34 -10.27
CA THR A 9 -1.71 5.83 -9.12
C THR A 9 -0.23 6.03 -9.40
N TYR A 10 0.31 5.43 -10.47
CA TYR A 10 1.72 5.57 -10.81
C TYR A 10 2.06 6.95 -11.36
N SER A 11 1.18 7.56 -12.17
CA SER A 11 1.44 8.87 -12.78
C SER A 11 1.51 10.01 -11.77
N VAL A 12 0.90 9.84 -10.60
CA VAL A 12 0.87 10.82 -9.50
C VAL A 12 1.70 10.38 -8.29
N ARG A 13 2.56 9.37 -8.45
CA ARG A 13 3.29 8.75 -7.34
C ARG A 13 4.12 9.75 -6.54
N ASP A 14 4.95 10.54 -7.22
CA ASP A 14 5.93 11.40 -6.55
C ASP A 14 5.23 12.57 -5.84
N GLU A 15 4.19 13.13 -6.46
CA GLU A 15 3.31 14.13 -5.85
C GLU A 15 2.60 13.58 -4.61
N LEU A 16 2.07 12.36 -4.67
CA LEU A 16 1.44 11.70 -3.52
C LEU A 16 2.42 11.53 -2.35
N ILE A 17 3.64 11.05 -2.62
CA ILE A 17 4.65 10.86 -1.58
C ILE A 17 4.98 12.21 -0.92
N GLN A 18 5.22 13.25 -1.73
CA GLN A 18 5.54 14.58 -1.22
C GLN A 18 4.41 15.14 -0.36
N GLN A 19 3.16 15.06 -0.81
CA GLN A 19 1.99 15.57 -0.08
C GLN A 19 1.74 14.83 1.24
N ILE A 20 2.04 13.53 1.30
CA ILE A 20 1.85 12.71 2.50
C ILE A 20 3.01 12.90 3.50
N LEU A 21 4.25 13.05 3.01
CA LEU A 21 5.45 13.08 3.85
C LEU A 21 6.02 14.48 4.11
N SER A 22 5.44 15.55 3.54
CA SER A 22 5.93 16.94 3.74
C SER A 22 5.93 17.40 5.20
N GLY A 23 5.14 16.75 6.06
CA GLY A 23 4.96 17.13 7.46
C GLY A 23 3.98 18.30 7.66
N GLU A 24 3.59 18.99 6.59
CA GLU A 24 2.56 20.04 6.60
C GLU A 24 1.17 19.44 6.81
N ASN A 25 0.94 18.24 6.25
CA ASN A 25 -0.34 17.55 6.31
C ASN A 25 -0.30 16.40 7.33
N ARG A 26 -1.00 16.54 8.46
CA ARG A 26 -1.23 15.40 9.38
C ARG A 26 -2.21 14.36 8.82
N VAL A 27 -3.10 14.79 7.92
CA VAL A 27 -4.14 13.96 7.32
C VAL A 27 -4.24 14.31 5.84
N THR A 28 -4.23 13.28 4.99
CA THR A 28 -4.40 13.42 3.53
C THR A 28 -5.56 12.54 3.08
N VAL A 29 -6.53 13.13 2.35
CA VAL A 29 -7.67 12.40 1.78
C VAL A 29 -7.39 12.11 0.31
N ILE A 30 -7.40 10.83 -0.06
CA ILE A 30 -7.07 10.38 -1.42
C ILE A 30 -8.32 9.87 -2.12
N CYS A 31 -8.79 10.61 -3.13
CA CYS A 31 -9.94 10.25 -3.95
C CYS A 31 -9.47 9.64 -5.28
N SER A 32 -9.85 8.40 -5.58
CA SER A 32 -9.66 7.82 -6.92
C SER A 32 -10.58 6.62 -7.16
N ALA A 33 -10.82 6.29 -8.44
CA ALA A 33 -11.67 5.18 -8.84
C ALA A 33 -11.17 3.81 -8.32
N THR A 34 -12.09 2.86 -8.09
CA THR A 34 -11.73 1.46 -7.78
C THR A 34 -10.88 0.88 -8.91
N GLY A 35 -9.86 0.08 -8.57
CA GLY A 35 -8.90 -0.44 -9.56
C GLY A 35 -7.73 0.50 -9.86
N SER A 36 -7.71 1.73 -9.35
CA SER A 36 -6.61 2.68 -9.56
C SER A 36 -5.26 2.27 -8.94
N GLY A 37 -5.27 1.28 -8.04
CA GLY A 37 -4.07 0.81 -7.32
C GLY A 37 -3.90 1.38 -5.91
N LYS A 38 -4.87 2.12 -5.34
CA LYS A 38 -4.75 2.73 -3.99
C LYS A 38 -4.21 1.77 -2.91
N SER A 39 -4.94 0.69 -2.64
CA SER A 39 -4.65 -0.19 -1.52
C SER A 39 -3.45 -1.10 -1.75
N THR A 40 -3.03 -1.29 -3.00
CA THR A 40 -1.87 -2.11 -3.33
C THR A 40 -0.60 -1.27 -3.47
N GLN A 41 -0.67 -0.07 -4.05
CA GLN A 41 0.50 0.68 -4.49
C GLN A 41 0.94 1.80 -3.53
N ILE A 42 0.01 2.58 -2.98
CA ILE A 42 0.36 3.74 -2.14
C ILE A 42 1.22 3.33 -0.93
N PRO A 43 0.88 2.25 -0.18
CA PRO A 43 1.73 1.79 0.92
C PRO A 43 3.12 1.35 0.46
N GLN A 44 3.22 0.72 -0.72
CA GLN A 44 4.50 0.32 -1.30
C GLN A 44 5.34 1.55 -1.65
N TYR A 45 4.76 2.57 -2.27
CA TYR A 45 5.47 3.80 -2.63
C TYR A 45 6.06 4.52 -1.41
N LEU A 46 5.29 4.61 -0.32
CA LEU A 46 5.75 5.20 0.93
C LEU A 46 6.89 4.36 1.55
N HIS A 47 6.75 3.04 1.59
CA HIS A 47 7.80 2.15 2.12
C HIS A 47 9.07 2.12 1.25
N GLU A 48 8.92 2.24 -0.08
CA GLU A 48 10.03 2.34 -1.04
C GLU A 48 10.79 3.66 -0.88
N PHE A 49 10.09 4.74 -0.52
CA PHE A 49 10.70 6.05 -0.24
C PHE A 49 11.50 6.03 1.08
N ASP A 50 10.91 5.45 2.14
CA ASP A 50 11.60 5.25 3.41
C ASP A 50 11.27 3.88 4.02
N ARG A 51 12.26 2.99 4.03
CA ARG A 51 12.15 1.63 4.54
C ARG A 51 12.02 1.55 6.06
N ALA A 52 12.29 2.64 6.79
CA ALA A 52 12.06 2.72 8.22
C ALA A 52 10.56 2.90 8.56
N LEU A 53 9.74 3.34 7.60
CA LEU A 53 8.32 3.54 7.82
C LEU A 53 7.59 2.22 8.07
N ARG A 54 6.81 2.21 9.15
CA ARG A 54 5.84 1.15 9.45
C ARG A 54 4.46 1.62 9.06
N ILE A 55 3.86 0.95 8.09
CA ILE A 55 2.60 1.36 7.48
C ILE A 55 1.53 0.33 7.81
N THR A 56 0.37 0.79 8.27
CA THR A 56 -0.81 -0.05 8.47
C THR A 56 -1.89 0.33 7.48
N CYS A 57 -2.45 -0.66 6.79
CA CYS A 57 -3.55 -0.47 5.85
C CYS A 57 -4.77 -1.24 6.32
N THR A 58 -5.77 -0.53 6.82
CA THR A 58 -7.01 -1.14 7.29
C THR A 58 -7.93 -1.47 6.11
N GLN A 59 -8.56 -2.63 6.14
CA GLN A 59 -9.61 -3.02 5.19
C GLN A 59 -10.84 -3.46 5.98
N PRO A 60 -12.06 -3.02 5.61
CA PRO A 60 -13.27 -3.37 6.35
C PRO A 60 -13.67 -4.85 6.19
N ARG A 61 -13.15 -5.52 5.15
CA ARG A 61 -13.45 -6.94 4.87
C ARG A 61 -12.21 -7.79 5.08
N ARG A 62 -12.35 -8.89 5.83
CA ARG A 62 -11.29 -9.89 6.07
C ARG A 62 -10.64 -10.36 4.76
N VAL A 63 -11.46 -10.72 3.78
CA VAL A 63 -10.98 -11.22 2.48
C VAL A 63 -10.14 -10.17 1.76
N ALA A 64 -10.48 -8.89 1.86
CA ALA A 64 -9.69 -7.81 1.27
C ALA A 64 -8.34 -7.63 1.98
N ALA A 65 -8.31 -7.67 3.32
CA ALA A 65 -7.05 -7.60 4.07
C ALA A 65 -6.07 -8.71 3.67
N ILE A 66 -6.54 -9.96 3.65
CA ILE A 66 -5.72 -11.14 3.32
C ILE A 66 -5.23 -11.09 1.87
N SER A 67 -6.14 -10.89 0.91
CA SER A 67 -5.81 -10.91 -0.52
C SER A 67 -4.89 -9.77 -0.94
N ILE A 68 -5.06 -8.57 -0.37
CA ILE A 68 -4.18 -7.44 -0.65
C ILE A 68 -2.79 -7.71 -0.09
N ALA A 69 -2.67 -8.20 1.15
CA ALA A 69 -1.37 -8.52 1.74
C ALA A 69 -0.63 -9.60 0.93
N GLN A 70 -1.32 -10.67 0.52
CA GLN A 70 -0.77 -11.70 -0.37
C GLN A 70 -0.33 -11.13 -1.73
N ARG A 71 -1.15 -10.26 -2.34
CA ARG A 71 -0.81 -9.65 -3.62
C ARG A 71 0.43 -8.78 -3.50
N VAL A 72 0.50 -7.93 -2.46
CA VAL A 72 1.61 -7.01 -2.24
C VAL A 72 2.89 -7.76 -1.86
N SER A 73 2.81 -8.85 -1.08
CA SER A 73 3.99 -9.67 -0.78
C SER A 73 4.58 -10.30 -2.05
N LEU A 74 3.73 -10.76 -2.97
CA LEU A 74 4.16 -11.26 -4.29
C LEU A 74 4.79 -10.15 -5.15
N GLU A 75 4.20 -8.94 -5.17
CA GLU A 75 4.75 -7.81 -5.94
C GLU A 75 6.13 -7.36 -5.43
N GLN A 76 6.40 -7.51 -4.14
CA GLN A 76 7.70 -7.20 -3.52
C GLN A 76 8.68 -8.38 -3.52
N ASN A 77 8.30 -9.55 -4.06
CA ASN A 77 9.06 -10.80 -3.91
C ASN A 77 9.44 -11.10 -2.44
N ALA A 78 8.53 -10.80 -1.52
CA ALA A 78 8.69 -11.01 -0.09
C ALA A 78 7.83 -12.18 0.38
N LYS A 79 8.31 -12.89 1.41
CA LYS A 79 7.50 -13.90 2.10
C LYS A 79 6.38 -13.19 2.86
N LEU A 80 5.14 -13.66 2.70
CA LEU A 80 4.03 -13.15 3.50
C LEU A 80 4.32 -13.38 4.99
N GLY A 81 4.20 -12.32 5.77
CA GLY A 81 4.54 -12.24 7.19
C GLY A 81 5.94 -11.77 7.53
N SER A 82 6.77 -11.43 6.52
CA SER A 82 8.01 -10.69 6.77
C SER A 82 7.80 -9.19 6.62
N THR A 83 8.12 -8.62 5.46
CA THR A 83 7.98 -7.19 5.16
C THR A 83 6.50 -6.79 5.00
N VAL A 84 5.67 -7.72 4.54
CA VAL A 84 4.24 -7.50 4.27
C VAL A 84 3.45 -8.62 4.94
N GLY A 85 2.43 -8.27 5.70
CA GLY A 85 1.58 -9.21 6.42
C GLY A 85 0.15 -8.70 6.60
N TYR A 86 -0.68 -9.49 7.28
CA TYR A 86 -2.02 -9.10 7.70
C TYR A 86 -2.30 -9.58 9.12
N SER A 87 -3.22 -8.89 9.79
CA SER A 87 -3.80 -9.34 11.05
C SER A 87 -5.31 -9.23 10.96
N VAL A 88 -6.00 -10.36 11.12
CA VAL A 88 -7.45 -10.43 11.18
C VAL A 88 -7.84 -11.32 12.36
N ARG A 89 -9.10 -11.25 12.81
CA ARG A 89 -9.54 -12.01 13.98
C ARG A 89 -9.25 -13.52 13.79
N PHE A 90 -8.48 -14.12 14.69
CA PHE A 90 -8.09 -15.55 14.68
C PHE A 90 -7.12 -15.99 13.58
N ASP A 91 -6.47 -15.07 12.85
CA ASP A 91 -5.49 -15.42 11.81
C ASP A 91 -4.58 -14.22 11.52
N ASP A 92 -3.28 -14.43 11.67
CA ASP A 92 -2.24 -13.45 11.42
C ASP A 92 -1.09 -14.11 10.65
N LYS A 93 -0.58 -13.38 9.66
CA LYS A 93 0.62 -13.76 8.92
C LYS A 93 1.46 -12.54 8.71
#